data_AF-A0A946TTE4-F1
#
_entry.id   AF-A0A946TTE4-F1
#
_cell.length_a   1.000
_cell.length_b   1.000
_cell.length_c   1.000
_cell.angle_alpha   90.00
_cell.angle_beta   90.00
_cell.angle_gamma   90.00
#
_symmetry.space_group_name_H-M   'P 1'
#
loop_
_entity.id
_entity.type
_entity.pdbx_description
1 polymer ?
#
loop_
_entity_poly.entity_id
_entity_poly.type
_entity_poly.pdbx_seq_one_letter_code
_entity_poly.pdbx_strand_id
1 'polypeptide(L)'
;MLYWNPKSPKSQFFFNDRDNKTGKVFCVLFDIVKGKRLKEYRYQNTPIGNSGVAQKGGHFLGINYARMARLRPVTGYKGAHDWTVGQKHPKDAGIFKVNTNDGTKSLLISFHDLERTLKEQYKDDKKPPLFINHTLWNREDDRIFFFARGGWNGTRKEKKSGICNEFRWLKSQTVSKAYRRSSRMGL
;
A
#
# COMPACT_ATOMS: atom_id res chain seq x y z
N MET A 1 -9.22 -1.85 6.40
CA MET A 1 -9.72 -1.47 5.07
C MET A 1 -10.73 -2.51 4.65
N LEU A 2 -11.93 -2.07 4.26
CA LEU A 2 -13.04 -2.92 3.83
C LEU A 2 -13.49 -2.47 2.44
N TYR A 3 -13.72 -3.41 1.54
CA TYR A 3 -14.22 -3.15 0.18
C TYR A 3 -15.23 -4.22 -0.22
N TRP A 4 -16.37 -3.82 -0.78
CA TRP A 4 -17.29 -4.77 -1.40
C TRP A 4 -16.62 -5.49 -2.58
N ASN A 5 -16.93 -6.78 -2.78
CA ASN A 5 -16.49 -7.53 -3.93
C ASN A 5 -17.35 -7.14 -5.15
N PRO A 6 -16.80 -6.49 -6.20
CA PRO A 6 -17.62 -6.08 -7.35
C PRO A 6 -18.23 -7.24 -8.14
N LYS A 7 -17.68 -8.45 -8.01
CA LYS A 7 -18.27 -9.66 -8.62
C LYS A 7 -19.43 -10.24 -7.82
N SER A 8 -19.64 -9.82 -6.57
CA SER A 8 -20.74 -10.27 -5.71
C SER A 8 -21.07 -9.21 -4.63
N PRO A 9 -21.45 -7.98 -5.03
CA PRO A 9 -21.48 -6.84 -4.12
C PRO A 9 -22.61 -6.88 -3.09
N LYS A 10 -23.61 -7.75 -3.29
CA LYS A 10 -24.75 -7.89 -2.38
C LYS A 10 -24.42 -8.65 -1.09
N SER A 11 -23.37 -9.47 -1.10
CA SER A 11 -23.07 -10.34 0.05
C SER A 11 -21.59 -10.45 0.39
N GLN A 12 -20.69 -10.16 -0.56
CA GLN A 12 -19.27 -10.42 -0.38
C GLN A 12 -18.45 -9.15 -0.23
N PHE A 13 -17.52 -9.16 0.70
CA PHE A 13 -16.56 -8.08 0.89
C PHE A 13 -15.18 -8.60 1.31
N PHE A 14 -14.18 -7.81 0.98
CA PHE A 14 -12.80 -7.99 1.39
C PHE A 14 -12.53 -7.17 2.64
N PHE A 15 -11.87 -7.76 3.62
CA PHE A 15 -11.31 -7.02 4.76
C PHE A 15 -9.93 -7.56 5.12
N ASN A 16 -9.18 -6.80 5.91
CA ASN A 16 -7.88 -7.25 6.40
C ASN A 16 -8.02 -7.78 7.81
N ASP A 17 -7.33 -8.87 8.07
CA ASP A 17 -7.23 -9.47 9.38
C ASP A 17 -5.76 -9.74 9.71
N ARG A 18 -5.50 -10.12 10.95
CA ARG A 18 -4.16 -10.40 11.45
C ARG A 18 -4.14 -11.69 12.22
N ASP A 19 -3.11 -12.49 11.95
CA ASP A 19 -2.87 -13.72 12.67
C ASP A 19 -2.40 -13.41 14.10
N ASN A 20 -3.13 -13.87 15.10
CA ASN A 20 -2.85 -13.53 16.50
C ASN A 20 -1.53 -14.11 17.02
N LYS A 21 -1.04 -15.22 16.43
CA LYS A 21 0.21 -15.86 16.86
C LYS A 21 1.43 -15.22 16.20
N THR A 22 1.34 -15.00 14.88
CA THR A 22 2.48 -14.54 14.08
C THR A 22 2.50 -13.03 13.84
N GLY A 23 1.39 -12.32 14.10
CA GLY A 23 1.23 -10.91 13.77
C GLY A 23 1.15 -10.62 12.27
N LYS A 24 1.14 -11.65 11.40
CA LYS A 24 1.11 -11.48 9.94
C LYS A 24 -0.28 -11.01 9.49
N VAL A 25 -0.30 -9.94 8.73
CA VAL A 25 -1.52 -9.37 8.14
C VAL A 25 -1.86 -10.12 6.86
N PHE A 26 -3.14 -10.37 6.64
CA PHE A 26 -3.67 -11.01 5.44
C PHE A 26 -5.02 -10.38 5.04
N CYS A 27 -5.44 -10.65 3.80
CA CYS A 27 -6.76 -10.26 3.30
C CYS A 27 -7.72 -11.45 3.43
N VAL A 28 -8.99 -11.18 3.71
CA VAL A 28 -10.10 -12.15 3.81
C VAL A 28 -11.18 -11.75 2.83
N LEU A 29 -11.66 -12.69 2.03
CA LEU A 29 -12.94 -12.60 1.34
C LEU A 29 -14.00 -13.28 2.21
N PHE A 30 -15.05 -12.53 2.56
CA PHE A 30 -16.14 -13.00 3.42
C PHE A 30 -17.48 -12.87 2.72
N ASP A 31 -18.39 -13.80 3.02
CA ASP A 31 -19.78 -13.76 2.54
C ASP A 31 -20.70 -13.64 3.75
N ILE A 32 -21.42 -12.51 3.83
CA ILE A 32 -22.29 -12.18 4.96
C ILE A 32 -23.55 -13.05 5.01
N VAL A 33 -24.07 -13.45 3.84
CA VAL A 33 -25.26 -14.31 3.78
C VAL A 33 -24.92 -15.71 4.26
N LYS A 34 -23.73 -16.21 3.93
CA LYS A 34 -23.23 -17.50 4.41
C LYS A 34 -22.60 -17.43 5.80
N GLY A 35 -22.40 -16.24 6.35
CA GLY A 35 -21.75 -16.00 7.64
C GLY A 35 -20.33 -16.57 7.74
N LYS A 36 -19.58 -16.69 6.63
CA LYS A 36 -18.28 -17.37 6.63
C LYS A 36 -17.22 -16.71 5.75
N ARG A 37 -15.96 -16.98 6.13
CA ARG A 37 -14.78 -16.69 5.30
C ARG A 37 -14.79 -17.62 4.11
N LEU A 38 -14.76 -17.07 2.90
CA LEU A 38 -14.67 -17.84 1.67
C LEU A 38 -13.21 -18.14 1.30
N LYS A 39 -12.32 -17.15 1.51
CA LYS A 39 -10.90 -17.27 1.17
C LYS A 39 -10.03 -16.36 2.03
N GLU A 40 -8.83 -16.83 2.35
CA GLU A 40 -7.79 -16.03 2.99
C GLU A 40 -6.57 -15.95 2.09
N TYR A 41 -6.06 -14.74 1.87
CA TYR A 41 -4.89 -14.46 1.03
C TYR A 41 -3.67 -14.28 1.94
N ARG A 42 -3.03 -15.39 2.28
CA ARG A 42 -1.87 -15.45 3.19
C ARG A 42 -0.58 -15.64 2.40
N TYR A 43 0.44 -14.88 2.78
CA TYR A 43 1.77 -14.94 2.18
C TYR A 43 2.84 -15.02 3.27
N GLN A 44 3.62 -16.10 3.26
CA GLN A 44 4.54 -16.40 4.36
C GLN A 44 5.63 -15.35 4.52
N ASN A 45 6.28 -14.95 3.42
CA ASN A 45 7.46 -14.09 3.43
C ASN A 45 7.13 -12.61 3.23
N THR A 46 5.96 -12.31 2.68
CA THR A 46 5.53 -10.94 2.31
C THR A 46 4.07 -10.72 2.71
N PRO A 47 3.74 -10.79 4.01
CA PRO A 47 2.36 -10.64 4.49
C PRO A 47 1.79 -9.25 4.17
N ILE A 48 0.63 -9.22 3.50
CA ILE A 48 0.01 -7.97 3.06
C ILE A 48 -1.49 -7.98 3.35
N GLY A 49 -2.04 -6.80 3.57
CA GLY A 49 -3.48 -6.58 3.56
C GLY A 49 -3.92 -5.94 2.25
N ASN A 50 -5.18 -6.09 1.89
CA ASN A 50 -5.82 -5.33 0.83
C ASN A 50 -5.79 -3.82 1.16
N SER A 51 -5.45 -3.02 0.16
CA SER A 51 -5.42 -1.57 0.20
C SER A 51 -6.26 -0.92 -0.90
N GLY A 52 -6.98 -1.70 -1.71
CA GLY A 52 -7.83 -1.21 -2.79
C GLY A 52 -8.23 -2.32 -3.75
N VAL A 53 -9.53 -2.53 -3.94
CA VAL A 53 -10.09 -3.53 -4.87
C VAL A 53 -10.36 -2.89 -6.23
N ALA A 54 -10.04 -3.60 -7.31
CA ALA A 54 -10.32 -3.19 -8.69
C ALA A 54 -11.82 -2.99 -8.89
N GLN A 55 -12.23 -1.96 -9.62
CA GLN A 55 -13.62 -1.53 -9.79
C GLN A 55 -14.48 -2.60 -10.48
N LYS A 56 -13.91 -3.36 -11.42
CA LYS A 56 -14.54 -4.49 -12.11
C LYS A 56 -14.28 -5.83 -11.42
N GLY A 57 -13.61 -5.82 -10.26
CA GLY A 57 -13.23 -6.98 -9.47
C GLY A 57 -12.05 -7.76 -10.05
N GLY A 58 -11.87 -9.00 -9.62
CA GLY A 58 -10.80 -9.88 -10.10
C GLY A 58 -9.44 -9.63 -9.45
N HIS A 59 -9.14 -8.40 -9.02
CA HIS A 59 -7.88 -8.08 -8.35
C HIS A 59 -8.04 -7.14 -7.15
N PHE A 60 -7.10 -7.22 -6.22
CA PHE A 60 -6.84 -6.15 -5.25
C PHE A 60 -5.37 -5.75 -5.23
N LEU A 61 -5.10 -4.53 -4.79
CA LEU A 61 -3.77 -4.07 -4.42
C LEU A 61 -3.54 -4.35 -2.95
N GLY A 62 -2.33 -4.76 -2.58
CA GLY A 62 -1.98 -4.95 -1.19
C GLY A 62 -0.65 -4.34 -0.82
N ILE A 63 -0.54 -3.95 0.45
CA ILE A 63 0.62 -3.27 1.03
C ILE A 63 0.97 -3.85 2.39
N ASN A 64 2.20 -3.56 2.83
CA ASN A 64 2.68 -3.90 4.16
C ASN A 64 2.16 -2.91 5.21
N TYR A 65 1.06 -3.27 5.88
CA TYR A 65 0.48 -2.46 6.97
C TYR A 65 1.35 -2.38 8.23
N ALA A 66 2.27 -3.34 8.42
CA ALA A 66 3.20 -3.33 9.55
C ALA A 66 4.28 -2.26 9.36
N ARG A 67 4.83 -2.15 8.13
CA ARG A 67 5.73 -1.06 7.75
C ARG A 67 5.07 0.30 7.91
N MET A 68 3.80 0.42 7.51
CA MET A 68 3.05 1.66 7.73
C MET A 68 2.87 1.97 9.22
N ALA A 69 2.61 0.97 10.07
CA ALA A 69 2.50 1.17 11.52
C ALA A 69 3.82 1.64 12.13
N ARG A 70 4.95 1.08 11.70
CA ARG A 70 6.28 1.48 12.18
C ARG A 70 6.67 2.90 11.74
N LEU A 71 6.44 3.22 10.46
CA LEU A 71 6.87 4.50 9.87
C LEU A 71 5.85 5.64 10.05
N ARG A 72 4.60 5.31 10.40
CA ARG A 72 3.53 6.27 10.73
C ARG A 72 2.55 5.63 11.72
N PRO A 73 2.80 5.75 13.04
CA PRO A 73 2.09 5.02 14.10
C PRO A 73 0.56 5.08 14.08
N VAL A 74 -0.04 6.09 13.46
CA VAL A 74 -1.49 6.29 13.42
C VAL A 74 -2.22 5.58 12.27
N THR A 75 -1.51 5.05 11.25
CA THR A 75 -2.19 4.56 10.03
C THR A 75 -1.99 3.09 9.67
N GLY A 76 -1.16 2.35 10.39
CA GLY A 76 -0.98 0.91 10.17
C GLY A 76 -1.61 0.03 11.24
N TYR A 77 -1.35 -1.29 11.14
CA TYR A 77 -1.78 -2.26 12.15
C TYR A 77 -0.69 -2.42 13.21
N LYS A 78 -0.87 -1.77 14.37
CA LYS A 78 0.08 -1.79 15.50
C LYS A 78 0.37 -3.22 15.94
N GLY A 79 1.65 -3.60 16.02
CA GLY A 79 2.07 -4.95 16.43
C GLY A 79 1.98 -6.00 15.33
N ALA A 80 1.71 -5.61 14.08
CA ALA A 80 1.86 -6.51 12.94
C ALA A 80 3.34 -6.83 12.65
N HIS A 81 3.59 -8.02 12.10
CA HIS A 81 4.94 -8.45 11.71
C HIS A 81 5.41 -7.70 10.47
N ASP A 82 6.52 -6.96 10.61
CA ASP A 82 7.16 -6.22 9.51
C ASP A 82 8.50 -6.89 9.13
N TRP A 83 8.53 -7.57 7.99
CA TRP A 83 9.76 -8.18 7.46
C TRP A 83 10.75 -7.14 6.89
N THR A 84 10.34 -5.87 6.81
CA THR A 84 11.14 -4.78 6.23
C THR A 84 11.83 -3.91 7.30
N VAL A 85 11.88 -4.37 8.55
CA VAL A 85 12.65 -3.71 9.62
C VAL A 85 14.11 -3.60 9.20
N GLY A 86 14.74 -2.46 9.49
CA GLY A 86 16.12 -2.16 9.05
C GLY A 86 16.27 -1.78 7.57
N GLN A 87 15.26 -2.02 6.73
CA GLN A 87 15.34 -1.76 5.29
C GLN A 87 14.68 -0.44 4.90
N LYS A 88 15.46 0.52 4.38
CA LYS A 88 14.94 1.83 3.95
C LYS A 88 14.08 1.74 2.70
N HIS A 89 14.55 1.03 1.66
CA HIS A 89 13.88 0.92 0.36
C HIS A 89 14.00 -0.52 -0.19
N PRO A 90 13.30 -1.49 0.42
CA PRO A 90 13.39 -2.90 0.02
C PRO A 90 12.95 -3.13 -1.43
N LYS A 91 13.59 -4.08 -2.11
CA LYS A 91 13.28 -4.49 -3.49
C LYS A 91 12.06 -5.43 -3.57
N ASP A 92 11.75 -6.11 -2.48
CA ASP A 92 10.73 -7.16 -2.37
C ASP A 92 9.48 -6.70 -1.61
N ALA A 93 9.33 -5.41 -1.33
CA ALA A 93 8.15 -4.82 -0.73
C ALA A 93 7.75 -3.51 -1.40
N GLY A 94 6.44 -3.26 -1.44
CA GLY A 94 5.84 -2.10 -2.08
C GLY A 94 4.34 -2.33 -2.30
N ILE A 95 3.86 -2.09 -3.52
CA ILE A 95 2.48 -2.41 -3.90
C ILE A 95 2.48 -3.76 -4.62
N PHE A 96 1.68 -4.68 -4.11
CA PHE A 96 1.43 -5.96 -4.74
C PHE A 96 0.09 -5.92 -5.47
N LYS A 97 -0.02 -6.63 -6.60
CA LYS A 97 -1.29 -6.96 -7.26
C LYS A 97 -1.60 -8.43 -6.96
N VAL A 98 -2.81 -8.68 -6.47
CA VAL A 98 -3.27 -10.03 -6.12
C VAL A 98 -4.49 -10.37 -6.96
N ASN A 99 -4.46 -11.51 -7.64
CA ASN A 99 -5.63 -12.08 -8.31
C ASN A 99 -6.54 -12.73 -7.27
N THR A 100 -7.80 -12.31 -7.24
CA THR A 100 -8.78 -12.76 -6.24
C THR A 100 -9.23 -14.21 -6.45
N ASN A 101 -9.16 -14.72 -7.68
CA ASN A 101 -9.62 -16.08 -8.01
C ASN A 101 -8.68 -17.13 -7.44
N ASP A 102 -7.39 -17.06 -7.79
CA ASP A 102 -6.38 -18.05 -7.41
C ASP A 102 -5.52 -17.61 -6.20
N GLY A 103 -5.42 -16.31 -5.95
CA GLY A 103 -4.56 -15.75 -4.90
C GLY A 103 -3.14 -15.44 -5.37
N THR A 104 -2.86 -15.57 -6.67
CA THR A 104 -1.55 -15.28 -7.25
C THR A 104 -1.17 -13.82 -7.00
N LYS A 105 0.06 -13.62 -6.49
CA LYS A 105 0.57 -12.31 -6.08
C LYS A 105 1.81 -11.94 -6.88
N SER A 106 1.81 -10.74 -7.45
CA SER A 106 2.99 -10.13 -8.08
C SER A 106 3.31 -8.77 -7.47
N LEU A 107 4.60 -8.40 -7.43
CA LEU A 107 5.04 -7.08 -7.01
C LEU A 107 4.90 -6.12 -8.18
N LEU A 108 4.03 -5.11 -8.05
CA LEU A 108 3.76 -4.15 -9.11
C LEU A 108 4.76 -2.98 -9.09
N ILE A 109 5.16 -2.53 -7.90
CA ILE A 109 6.19 -1.51 -7.72
C ILE A 109 6.83 -1.69 -6.35
N SER A 110 8.17 -1.68 -6.30
CA SER A 110 8.94 -1.79 -5.07
C SER A 110 9.24 -0.43 -4.44
N PHE A 111 9.59 -0.40 -3.16
CA PHE A 111 10.12 0.82 -2.52
C PHE A 111 11.46 1.25 -3.13
N HIS A 112 12.26 0.31 -3.61
CA HIS A 112 13.49 0.59 -4.36
C HIS A 112 13.20 1.33 -5.69
N ASP A 113 12.20 0.88 -6.45
CA ASP A 113 11.79 1.56 -7.69
C ASP A 113 11.28 2.97 -7.42
N LEU A 114 10.46 3.13 -6.37
CA LEU A 114 9.98 4.45 -5.95
C LEU A 114 11.13 5.38 -5.59
N GLU A 115 12.10 4.89 -4.83
CA GLU A 115 13.23 5.70 -4.42
C GLU A 115 14.08 6.15 -5.62
N ARG A 116 14.39 5.21 -6.52
CA ARG A 116 15.09 5.50 -7.77
C ARG A 116 14.37 6.56 -8.60
N THR A 117 13.07 6.40 -8.85
CA THR A 117 12.34 7.41 -9.65
C THR A 117 12.25 8.77 -8.94
N LEU A 118 12.11 8.79 -7.61
CA LEU A 118 12.10 10.05 -6.86
C LEU A 118 13.47 10.74 -6.85
N LYS A 119 14.58 9.98 -6.86
CA LYS A 119 15.93 10.53 -7.06
C LYS A 119 16.07 11.17 -8.44
N GLU A 120 15.71 10.44 -9.49
CA GLU A 120 15.80 10.91 -10.88
C GLU A 120 14.96 12.18 -11.10
N GLN A 121 13.73 12.20 -10.59
CA GLN A 121 12.82 13.32 -10.80
C GLN A 121 13.18 14.58 -10.01
N TYR A 122 13.70 14.44 -8.78
CA TYR A 122 13.92 15.56 -7.88
C TYR A 122 15.39 15.86 -7.58
N LYS A 123 16.33 15.11 -8.17
CA LYS A 123 17.78 15.24 -7.96
C LYS A 123 18.17 15.29 -6.47
N ASP A 124 17.57 14.42 -5.68
CA ASP A 124 17.77 14.35 -4.22
C ASP A 124 18.17 12.94 -3.81
N ASP A 125 19.43 12.79 -3.41
CA ASP A 125 20.08 11.51 -3.18
C ASP A 125 19.68 10.83 -1.87
N LYS A 126 19.06 11.55 -0.92
CA LYS A 126 18.76 11.02 0.42
C LYS A 126 17.26 10.99 0.68
N LYS A 127 16.63 9.85 0.39
CA LYS A 127 15.23 9.62 0.76
C LYS A 127 15.11 8.96 2.14
N PRO A 128 14.22 9.45 3.02
CA PRO A 128 13.89 8.73 4.24
C PRO A 128 13.24 7.38 3.89
N PRO A 129 13.11 6.45 4.87
CA PRO A 129 12.31 5.25 4.69
C PRO A 129 10.91 5.60 4.17
N LEU A 130 10.54 5.02 3.04
CA LEU A 130 9.26 5.27 2.40
C LEU A 130 8.19 4.30 2.91
N PHE A 131 6.95 4.76 2.99
CA PHE A 131 5.75 3.95 3.15
C PHE A 131 4.71 4.35 2.11
N ILE A 132 3.80 3.43 1.79
CA ILE A 132 2.69 3.68 0.87
C ILE A 132 1.42 3.78 1.70
N ASN A 133 0.60 4.79 1.41
CA ASN A 133 -0.71 4.97 2.01
C ASN A 133 -1.77 5.19 0.93
N HIS A 134 -2.96 4.62 1.14
CA HIS A 134 -4.10 4.50 0.23
C HIS A 134 -3.74 4.21 -1.24
N THR A 135 -4.11 3.03 -1.72
CA THR A 135 -4.04 2.71 -3.16
C THR A 135 -5.45 2.76 -3.75
N LEU A 136 -5.60 3.31 -4.94
CA LEU A 136 -6.88 3.42 -5.63
C LEU A 136 -6.72 2.92 -7.07
N TRP A 137 -7.74 2.22 -7.56
CA TRP A 137 -7.88 1.92 -8.98
C TRP A 137 -8.64 3.05 -9.65
N ASN A 138 -8.35 3.32 -10.93
CA ASN A 138 -9.26 4.10 -11.75
C ASN A 138 -10.46 3.23 -12.18
N ARG A 139 -11.47 3.85 -12.78
CA ARG A 139 -12.72 3.16 -13.20
C ARG A 139 -12.49 2.00 -14.17
N GLU A 140 -11.46 2.09 -15.00
CA GLU A 140 -11.16 1.09 -16.03
C GLU A 140 -10.22 -0.02 -15.56
N ASP A 141 -9.70 0.06 -14.34
CA ASP A 141 -8.71 -0.87 -13.76
C ASP A 141 -7.37 -0.98 -14.53
N ASP A 142 -7.06 -0.03 -15.41
CA ASP A 142 -5.80 0.06 -16.16
C ASP A 142 -4.75 0.94 -15.46
N ARG A 143 -5.15 1.70 -14.43
CA ARG A 143 -4.30 2.65 -13.70
C ARG A 143 -4.52 2.55 -12.21
N ILE A 144 -3.43 2.81 -11.48
CA ILE A 144 -3.49 2.94 -10.02
C ILE A 144 -2.97 4.30 -9.57
N PHE A 145 -3.61 4.83 -8.53
CA PHE A 145 -3.17 6.00 -7.80
C PHE A 145 -2.73 5.60 -6.39
N PHE A 146 -1.64 6.20 -5.88
CA PHE A 146 -1.24 5.99 -4.50
C PHE A 146 -0.41 7.15 -3.94
N PHE A 147 -0.32 7.21 -2.61
CA PHE A 147 0.64 8.09 -1.94
C PHE A 147 1.89 7.33 -1.53
N ALA A 148 3.05 7.79 -2.00
CA ALA A 148 4.35 7.44 -1.41
C ALA A 148 4.77 8.58 -0.47
N ARG A 149 5.09 8.23 0.78
CA ARG A 149 5.40 9.19 1.85
C ARG A 149 6.60 8.72 2.67
N GLY A 150 7.23 9.64 3.39
CA GLY A 150 8.37 9.36 4.25
C GLY A 150 8.66 10.54 5.19
N GLY A 151 9.66 10.41 6.06
CA GLY A 151 10.09 11.50 6.94
C GLY A 151 9.11 11.83 8.08
N TRP A 152 8.25 10.89 8.47
CA TRP A 152 7.28 11.08 9.54
C TRP A 152 7.88 10.74 10.90
N ASN A 153 8.88 11.53 11.31
CA ASN A 153 9.41 11.47 12.68
C ASN A 153 8.63 12.52 13.47
N GLY A 154 7.94 12.12 14.55
CA GLY A 154 7.00 12.96 15.32
C GLY A 154 7.55 14.27 15.92
N THR A 155 8.78 14.66 15.58
CA THR A 155 9.43 15.89 16.01
C THR A 155 9.39 16.94 14.91
N ARG A 156 8.76 18.09 15.22
CA ARG A 156 8.59 19.29 14.36
C ARG A 156 9.90 19.85 13.76
N LYS A 157 11.08 19.43 14.27
CA LYS A 157 12.41 19.95 13.90
C LYS A 157 12.92 19.49 12.52
N GLU A 158 12.45 18.38 11.95
CA GLU A 158 12.88 17.92 10.61
C GLU A 158 12.03 18.49 9.46
N LYS A 159 11.04 19.34 9.74
CA LYS A 159 10.27 20.06 8.70
C LYS A 159 11.12 21.02 7.85
N LYS A 160 12.36 21.33 8.25
CA LYS A 160 13.23 22.30 7.58
C LYS A 160 13.90 21.78 6.29
N SER A 161 13.84 20.50 5.95
CA SER A 161 14.48 19.98 4.73
C SER A 161 13.68 20.21 3.44
N GLY A 162 12.51 20.87 3.49
CA GLY A 162 11.72 21.16 2.29
C GLY A 162 11.18 19.91 1.58
N ILE A 163 11.38 18.70 2.12
CA ILE A 163 10.83 17.46 1.60
C ILE A 163 9.32 17.55 1.75
N CYS A 164 8.60 17.75 0.64
CA CYS A 164 7.17 17.64 0.69
C CYS A 164 6.82 16.17 0.93
N ASN A 165 6.06 15.93 2.00
CA ASN A 165 5.76 14.62 2.57
C ASN A 165 4.67 13.84 1.81
N GLU A 166 4.36 14.24 0.57
CA GLU A 166 3.27 13.70 -0.22
C GLU A 166 3.64 13.66 -1.71
N PHE A 167 4.01 12.47 -2.19
CA PHE A 167 4.15 12.19 -3.62
C PHE A 167 2.91 11.46 -4.11
N ARG A 168 2.26 12.02 -5.14
CA ARG A 168 1.12 11.43 -5.83
C ARG A 168 1.61 10.71 -7.07
N TRP A 169 1.23 9.45 -7.21
CA TRP A 169 1.67 8.63 -8.34
C TRP A 169 0.48 8.10 -9.12
N LEU A 170 0.54 8.20 -10.44
CA LEU A 170 -0.31 7.46 -11.37
C LEU A 170 0.57 6.48 -12.15
N LYS A 171 0.31 5.18 -11.98
CA LYS A 171 0.94 4.14 -12.79
C LYS A 171 -0.12 3.53 -13.71
N SER A 172 0.03 3.74 -15.02
CA SER A 172 -0.62 2.95 -16.07
C SER A 172 0.16 1.65 -16.26
N GLN A 173 -0.51 0.59 -16.73
CA GLN A 173 0.15 -0.64 -17.17
C GLN A 173 1.18 -0.39 -18.31
N THR A 174 1.20 0.80 -18.91
CA THR A 174 2.07 1.20 -20.02
C THR A 174 2.98 2.40 -19.72
N VAL A 175 2.63 3.31 -18.78
CA VAL A 175 3.40 4.55 -18.48
C VAL A 175 3.23 5.01 -17.02
N SER A 176 4.25 5.59 -16.39
CA SER A 176 4.18 6.16 -15.02
C SER A 176 4.37 7.69 -14.97
N LYS A 177 3.58 8.39 -14.15
CA LYS A 177 3.75 9.84 -13.86
C LYS A 177 3.65 10.13 -12.36
N ALA A 178 4.51 11.03 -11.87
CA ALA A 178 4.65 11.37 -10.46
C ALA A 178 4.55 12.89 -10.24
N TYR A 179 3.81 13.30 -9.21
CA TYR A 179 3.52 14.69 -8.88
C TYR A 179 3.88 15.01 -7.42
N ARG A 180 4.55 16.14 -7.19
CA ARG A 180 4.85 16.68 -5.86
C ARG A 180 3.87 17.80 -5.53
N ARG A 181 3.24 17.75 -4.36
CA ARG A 181 2.50 18.92 -3.86
C ARG A 181 3.52 19.96 -3.37
N SER A 182 3.38 21.22 -3.77
CA SER A 182 4.13 22.32 -3.14
C SER A 182 3.31 22.83 -1.97
N SER A 183 3.84 22.80 -0.75
CA SER A 183 3.23 23.51 0.38
C SER A 183 3.68 24.97 0.34
N ARG A 184 3.15 25.74 -0.63
CA ARG A 184 2.99 27.19 -0.43
C ARG A 184 1.71 27.38 0.37
N MET A 185 1.84 27.50 1.69
CA MET A 185 0.89 28.27 2.48
C MET A 185 1.26 29.74 2.28
N GLY A 186 0.31 30.52 1.78
CA GLY A 186 0.33 31.96 1.62
C GLY A 186 -0.99 32.31 0.93
N LEU A 187 -1.93 33.05 1.52
CA LEU A 187 -1.98 33.80 2.78
C LEU A 187 -3.05 33.22 3.72
#